data_AF-A0AA39QJT8-F1
#
_entry.id   AF-A0AA39QJT8-F1
#
_cell.length_a   1.000
_cell.length_b   1.000
_cell.length_c   1.000
_cell.angle_alpha   90.00
_cell.angle_beta   90.00
_cell.angle_gamma   90.00
#
_symmetry.space_group_name_H-M   'P 1'
#
loop_
_entity.id
_entity.type
_entity.pdbx_description
1 polymer ?
#
loop_
_entity_poly.entity_id
_entity_poly.type
_entity_poly.pdbx_seq_one_letter_code
_entity_poly.pdbx_strand_id
1 'polypeptide(L)'
;MSSSLFGRISSSLGLVPIPAYTIFDSRLFSLSSVVEAGYKMKSHSGTKKRWRSLASGSSFKRGQAGHAHLNVHKSPSRKNRLAQTAHSVPYQTHKLKKLLLPYGSH
;
A
#
# COMPACT_ATOMS: atom_id res chain seq x y z
N MET A 1 48.89 44.89 -43.28
CA MET A 1 50.08 43.99 -43.17
C MET A 1 50.72 44.26 -41.82
N SER A 2 51.39 43.25 -41.24
CA SER A 2 51.98 43.26 -39.87
C SER A 2 50.94 43.37 -38.74
N SER A 3 51.01 42.76 -37.55
CA SER A 3 52.11 42.25 -36.68
C SER A 3 52.91 43.38 -36.00
N SER A 4 53.37 43.31 -34.75
CA SER A 4 53.09 42.44 -33.57
C SER A 4 53.70 43.17 -32.32
N LEU A 5 53.93 42.67 -31.09
CA LEU A 5 53.95 41.33 -30.46
C LEU A 5 53.87 41.47 -28.90
N PHE A 6 53.65 40.36 -28.17
CA PHE A 6 53.74 40.22 -26.69
C PHE A 6 52.65 40.92 -25.83
N GLY A 7 52.40 40.52 -24.57
CA GLY A 7 53.09 39.51 -23.73
C GLY A 7 52.25 38.93 -22.58
N ARG A 8 52.83 37.98 -21.83
CA ARG A 8 52.18 37.24 -20.71
C ARG A 8 52.07 38.08 -19.43
N ILE A 9 51.02 37.84 -18.64
CA ILE A 9 51.08 37.83 -17.16
C ILE A 9 50.30 36.60 -16.66
N SER A 10 50.67 36.04 -15.51
CA SER A 10 50.12 34.80 -14.94
C SER A 10 49.45 35.03 -13.58
N SER A 11 48.18 34.66 -13.45
CA SER A 11 47.52 34.19 -12.21
C SER A 11 46.15 33.62 -12.62
N SER A 12 45.73 32.39 -12.31
CA SER A 12 45.75 31.63 -11.05
C SER A 12 44.99 32.32 -9.90
N LEU A 13 43.67 32.25 -9.94
CA LEU A 13 42.81 31.84 -8.82
C LEU A 13 41.39 31.59 -9.36
N GLY A 14 40.81 30.42 -9.09
CA GLY A 14 39.54 29.99 -9.68
C GLY A 14 38.34 30.21 -8.76
N LEU A 15 37.25 30.73 -9.33
CA LEU A 15 35.90 30.62 -8.78
C LEU A 15 34.97 30.10 -9.87
N VAL A 16 34.94 28.77 -10.03
CA VAL A 16 33.86 28.11 -10.78
C VAL A 16 32.57 28.25 -9.97
N PRO A 17 31.47 28.80 -10.54
CA PRO A 17 30.19 28.79 -9.86
C PRO A 17 29.75 27.33 -9.71
N ILE A 18 29.43 26.91 -8.49
CA ILE A 18 28.87 25.59 -8.22
C ILE A 18 27.35 25.73 -8.26
N PRO A 19 26.66 25.35 -9.35
CA PRO A 19 25.27 24.96 -9.22
C PRO A 19 25.25 23.67 -8.39
N ALA A 20 24.91 23.81 -7.11
CA ALA A 20 23.96 22.86 -6.55
C ALA A 20 22.77 22.84 -7.53
N TYR A 21 22.25 21.69 -7.91
CA TYR A 21 21.88 20.56 -7.06
C TYR A 21 22.08 19.25 -7.83
N THR A 22 22.26 18.14 -7.11
CA THR A 22 21.98 16.83 -7.69
C THR A 22 20.54 16.83 -8.18
N ILE A 23 20.32 16.61 -9.48
CA ILE A 23 18.99 16.26 -9.98
C ILE A 23 18.65 14.93 -9.33
N PHE A 24 17.85 14.98 -8.26
CA PHE A 24 17.21 13.79 -7.73
C PHE A 24 16.39 13.19 -8.86
N ASP A 25 16.60 11.89 -9.13
CA ASP A 25 15.66 11.09 -9.91
C ASP A 25 14.37 10.95 -9.09
N SER A 26 13.59 12.04 -9.10
CA SER A 26 12.29 12.13 -8.48
C SER A 26 11.40 11.19 -9.26
N ARG A 27 11.16 10.00 -8.70
CA ARG A 27 10.30 8.96 -9.27
C ARG A 27 8.92 9.55 -9.56
N LEU A 28 8.73 10.06 -10.77
CA LEU A 28 7.56 10.83 -11.14
C LEU A 28 6.35 9.90 -11.07
N PHE A 29 5.50 10.11 -10.07
CA PHE A 29 4.30 9.31 -9.91
C PHE A 29 3.39 9.60 -11.10
N SER A 30 2.91 8.54 -11.77
CA SER A 30 2.25 8.69 -13.06
C SER A 30 1.03 9.61 -12.97
N LEU A 31 1.03 10.65 -13.81
CA LEU A 31 -0.04 11.65 -13.88
C LEU A 31 -1.17 11.25 -14.86
N SER A 32 -1.00 10.16 -15.62
CA SER A 32 -2.04 9.66 -16.52
C SER A 32 -3.25 9.16 -15.71
N SER A 33 -4.45 9.28 -16.29
CA SER A 33 -5.65 9.01 -15.52
C SER A 33 -5.83 7.50 -15.32
N VAL A 34 -6.23 7.10 -14.11
CA VAL A 34 -6.51 5.69 -13.76
C VAL A 34 -7.61 5.07 -14.64
N VAL A 35 -8.49 5.93 -15.19
CA VAL A 35 -9.58 5.57 -16.10
C VAL A 35 -9.06 5.22 -17.50
N GLU A 36 -8.17 6.05 -18.06
CA GLU A 36 -7.54 5.85 -19.37
C GLU A 36 -6.73 4.55 -19.44
N ALA A 37 -6.05 4.18 -18.34
CA ALA A 37 -5.35 2.91 -18.19
C ALA A 37 -6.28 1.68 -17.99
N GLY A 38 -7.61 1.85 -18.04
CA GLY A 38 -8.59 0.77 -17.86
C GLY A 38 -8.52 0.07 -16.49
N TYR A 39 -7.98 0.73 -15.47
CA TYR A 39 -7.59 0.08 -14.22
C TYR A 39 -8.79 -0.23 -13.32
N LYS A 40 -9.19 -1.51 -13.28
CA LYS A 40 -10.21 -1.99 -12.34
C LYS A 40 -9.64 -2.24 -10.94
N MET A 41 -10.38 -1.84 -9.91
CA MET A 41 -10.10 -2.24 -8.52
C MET A 41 -10.01 -3.76 -8.39
N LYS A 42 -9.12 -4.26 -7.52
CA LYS A 42 -8.87 -5.69 -7.29
C LYS A 42 -9.21 -6.05 -5.85
N SER A 43 -10.08 -7.05 -5.65
CA SER A 43 -10.41 -7.53 -4.30
C SER A 43 -9.20 -8.18 -3.64
N HIS A 44 -8.90 -7.80 -2.40
CA HIS A 44 -7.71 -8.26 -1.68
C HIS A 44 -7.82 -9.76 -1.37
N SER A 45 -7.04 -10.59 -2.06
CA SER A 45 -7.17 -12.06 -2.03
C SER A 45 -7.02 -12.65 -0.62
N GLY A 46 -6.10 -12.11 0.19
CA GLY A 46 -5.92 -12.50 1.59
C GLY A 46 -7.15 -12.22 2.48
N THR A 47 -7.96 -11.21 2.12
CA THR A 47 -9.25 -10.91 2.76
C THR A 47 -10.36 -11.78 2.17
N LYS A 48 -10.42 -11.93 0.82
CA LYS A 48 -11.41 -12.78 0.14
C LYS A 48 -11.29 -14.27 0.50
N LYS A 49 -10.18 -14.70 1.12
CA LYS A 49 -10.04 -16.03 1.75
C LYS A 49 -10.59 -16.11 3.18
N ARG A 50 -10.50 -15.04 3.98
CA ARG A 50 -10.77 -15.04 5.44
C ARG A 50 -12.17 -14.57 5.85
N TRP A 51 -12.84 -13.77 5.02
CA TRP A 51 -14.16 -13.21 5.28
C TRP A 51 -15.17 -13.60 4.20
N ARG A 52 -16.41 -13.89 4.58
CA ARG A 52 -17.58 -14.02 3.67
C ARG A 52 -18.54 -12.86 3.88
N SER A 53 -19.11 -12.31 2.82
CA SER A 53 -20.33 -11.49 2.91
C SER A 53 -21.52 -12.34 3.37
N LEU A 54 -22.46 -11.73 4.08
CA LEU A 54 -23.80 -12.29 4.30
C LEU A 54 -24.75 -11.84 3.18
N ALA A 55 -25.85 -12.57 2.99
CA ALA A 55 -26.84 -12.28 1.94
C ALA A 55 -27.44 -10.86 2.04
N SER A 56 -27.51 -10.29 3.24
CA SER A 56 -27.97 -8.92 3.49
C SER A 56 -27.02 -7.82 2.99
N GLY A 57 -25.81 -8.16 2.51
CA GLY A 57 -24.80 -7.21 2.03
C GLY A 57 -24.27 -6.21 3.07
N SER A 58 -24.87 -6.14 4.26
CA SER A 58 -24.53 -5.21 5.34
C SER A 58 -23.30 -5.66 6.13
N SER A 59 -23.17 -6.97 6.38
CA SER A 59 -22.24 -7.54 7.35
C SER A 59 -21.44 -8.73 6.79
N PHE A 60 -20.30 -9.02 7.42
CA PHE A 60 -19.42 -10.13 7.05
C PHE A 60 -19.27 -11.14 8.20
N LYS A 61 -18.93 -12.38 7.87
CA LYS A 61 -18.63 -13.46 8.82
C LYS A 61 -17.22 -14.06 8.64
N ARG A 62 -16.66 -14.57 9.73
CA ARG A 62 -15.34 -15.23 9.84
C ARG A 62 -15.31 -16.27 10.97
N GLY A 63 -14.34 -17.18 10.97
CA GLY A 63 -14.02 -17.99 12.15
C GLY A 63 -13.27 -17.18 13.23
N GLN A 64 -13.45 -17.52 14.51
CA GLN A 64 -12.67 -16.94 15.61
C GLN A 64 -11.20 -17.39 15.58
N ALA A 65 -10.33 -16.68 16.31
CA ALA A 65 -8.89 -16.94 16.33
C ALA A 65 -8.48 -17.84 17.51
N GLY A 66 -7.35 -18.55 17.38
CA GLY A 66 -6.79 -19.34 18.48
C GLY A 66 -7.42 -20.71 18.73
N HIS A 67 -8.28 -21.20 17.82
CA HIS A 67 -8.91 -22.53 17.93
C HIS A 67 -8.14 -23.67 17.24
N ALA A 68 -7.08 -23.38 16.47
CA ALA A 68 -6.41 -24.39 15.65
C ALA A 68 -5.55 -25.40 16.44
N HIS A 69 -4.75 -24.95 17.39
CA HIS A 69 -3.83 -25.79 18.18
C HIS A 69 -3.74 -25.31 19.64
N LEU A 70 -2.99 -26.03 20.48
CA LEU A 70 -2.90 -25.81 21.95
C LEU A 70 -4.28 -25.76 22.62
N ASN A 71 -5.19 -26.65 22.22
CA ASN A 71 -6.56 -26.70 22.75
C ASN A 71 -6.68 -27.49 24.07
N VAL A 72 -5.62 -28.20 24.50
CA VAL A 72 -5.60 -29.01 25.73
C VAL A 72 -5.86 -28.13 26.97
N HIS A 73 -5.10 -27.05 27.13
CA HIS A 73 -5.23 -26.11 28.26
C HIS A 73 -6.44 -25.15 28.16
N LYS A 74 -7.33 -25.33 27.17
CA LYS A 74 -8.54 -24.49 27.00
C LYS A 74 -9.75 -25.22 27.56
N SER A 75 -10.44 -24.60 28.53
CA SER A 75 -11.68 -25.16 29.09
C SER A 75 -12.73 -25.43 28.00
N PRO A 76 -13.64 -26.42 28.17
CA PRO A 76 -14.66 -26.76 27.17
C PRO A 76 -15.50 -25.55 26.73
N SER A 77 -15.97 -24.73 27.67
CA SER A 77 -16.67 -23.47 27.39
C SER A 77 -15.87 -22.51 26.49
N ARG A 78 -14.55 -22.37 26.72
CA ARG A 78 -13.68 -21.56 25.85
C ARG A 78 -13.54 -22.17 24.46
N LYS A 79 -13.41 -23.49 24.33
CA LYS A 79 -13.37 -24.19 23.03
C LYS A 79 -14.68 -23.99 22.25
N ASN A 80 -15.83 -24.23 22.89
CA ASN A 80 -17.15 -24.11 22.28
C ASN A 80 -17.44 -22.67 21.79
N ARG A 81 -16.98 -21.65 22.53
CA ARG A 81 -17.07 -20.24 22.10
C ARG A 81 -16.17 -19.93 20.91
N LEU A 82 -14.94 -20.45 20.88
CA LEU A 82 -13.99 -20.26 19.78
C LEU A 82 -14.34 -21.05 18.51
N ALA A 83 -15.18 -22.08 18.61
CA ALA A 83 -15.76 -22.78 17.47
C ALA A 83 -16.84 -21.96 16.75
N GLN A 84 -17.44 -20.95 17.40
CA GLN A 84 -18.52 -20.17 16.80
C GLN A 84 -18.03 -19.20 15.73
N THR A 85 -18.93 -18.90 14.79
CA THR A 85 -18.74 -17.81 13.81
C THR A 85 -18.69 -16.46 14.53
N ALA A 86 -17.83 -15.56 14.07
CA ALA A 86 -17.80 -14.15 14.48
C ALA A 86 -18.18 -13.24 13.31
N HIS A 87 -18.90 -12.16 13.63
CA HIS A 87 -19.33 -11.14 12.67
C HIS A 87 -18.38 -9.92 12.68
N SER A 88 -18.42 -9.11 11.62
CA SER A 88 -17.65 -7.86 11.53
C SER A 88 -18.31 -6.75 12.37
N VAL A 89 -17.52 -6.05 13.19
CA VAL A 89 -17.97 -4.80 13.84
C VAL A 89 -18.09 -3.66 12.81
N PRO A 90 -18.91 -2.62 13.01
CA PRO A 90 -19.20 -1.60 11.99
C PRO A 90 -17.96 -0.94 11.35
N TYR A 91 -16.94 -0.63 12.15
CA TYR A 91 -15.66 -0.11 11.65
C TYR A 91 -14.94 -1.09 10.69
N GLN A 92 -14.92 -2.39 11.02
CA GLN A 92 -14.36 -3.42 10.14
C GLN A 92 -15.20 -3.54 8.86
N THR A 93 -16.53 -3.53 8.98
CA THR A 93 -17.46 -3.53 7.84
C THR A 93 -17.16 -2.40 6.85
N HIS A 94 -16.93 -1.17 7.33
CA HIS A 94 -16.59 -0.05 6.46
C HIS A 94 -15.29 -0.28 5.68
N LYS A 95 -14.22 -0.68 6.38
CA LYS A 95 -12.91 -0.99 5.76
C LYS A 95 -12.98 -2.18 4.79
N LEU A 96 -13.78 -3.20 5.11
CA LEU A 96 -14.01 -4.36 4.23
C LEU A 96 -14.69 -3.93 2.93
N LYS A 97 -15.79 -3.17 3.00
CA LYS A 97 -16.54 -2.71 1.81
C LYS A 97 -15.74 -1.77 0.92
N LYS A 98 -15.09 -0.74 1.50
CA LYS A 98 -14.47 0.34 0.72
C LYS A 98 -13.09 -0.01 0.16
N LEU A 99 -12.27 -0.79 0.88
CA LEU A 99 -10.84 -0.95 0.55
C LEU A 99 -10.40 -2.38 0.24
N LEU A 100 -11.13 -3.40 0.68
CA LEU A 100 -10.65 -4.79 0.63
C LEU A 100 -11.50 -5.71 -0.25
N LEU A 101 -12.82 -5.52 -0.27
CA LEU A 101 -13.80 -6.36 -0.96
C LEU A 101 -14.84 -5.51 -1.71
N PRO A 102 -14.43 -4.68 -2.70
CA PRO A 102 -15.35 -3.82 -3.45
C PRO A 102 -16.45 -4.60 -4.19
N TYR A 103 -16.18 -5.86 -4.57
CA TYR A 103 -17.15 -6.78 -5.19
C TYR A 103 -17.64 -7.88 -4.22
N GLY A 104 -17.52 -7.66 -2.91
CA GLY A 104 -17.87 -8.64 -1.88
C GLY A 104 -16.95 -9.87 -1.83
N SER A 105 -17.42 -10.94 -1.18
CA SER A 105 -16.67 -12.19 -1.04
C SER A 105 -17.55 -13.45 -1.00
N HIS A 106 -18.58 -13.45 -1.85
CA HIS A 106 -19.25 -14.67 -2.28
C HIS A 106 -18.22 -15.61 -2.94
#